data_AF-A0A9X3SAZ4-F1
#
_entry.id   AF-A0A9X3SAZ4-F1
#
_cell.length_a   1.000
_cell.length_b   1.000
_cell.length_c   1.000
_cell.angle_alpha   90.00
_cell.angle_beta   90.00
_cell.angle_gamma   90.00
#
_symmetry.space_group_name_H-M   'P 1'
#
loop_
_entity.id
_entity.type
_entity.pdbx_description
1 polymer ?
#
loop_
_entity_poly.entity_id
_entity_poly.type
_entity_poly.pdbx_seq_one_letter_code
_entity_poly.pdbx_strand_id
1 'polypeptide(L)'
;MRFVLALFAALLLAGPAHAATKPVGAKPLTDKQAAAKVKRSSWEPRPDNADENRRTLTAKQLRAFRAKSDMPYKARVTGRFKGTTDEIIQWAAYKHGIDVNVMRAVAVVESWWRMSTVGDNGDSFGLYQLRRPFHCCPAYAKSSTAFNADYYGAIIRAYYDGKMPWLNDVERGQDYKAGDLYGSLGAWFAGRWHTQPANEYIQRVKDTRSQRTWRTPDFQG
;
A
#
# COMPACT_ATOMS: atom_id res chain seq x y z
N MET A 1 -22.01 -20.25 -54.80
CA MET A 1 -21.57 -20.41 -53.39
C MET A 1 -21.26 -19.03 -52.83
N ARG A 2 -22.06 -18.52 -51.89
CA ARG A 2 -21.83 -17.24 -51.22
C ARG A 2 -20.90 -17.48 -50.02
N PHE A 3 -19.72 -16.86 -50.02
CA PHE A 3 -18.84 -16.82 -48.85
C PHE A 3 -19.42 -15.85 -47.83
N VAL A 4 -19.80 -16.36 -46.66
CA VAL A 4 -20.17 -15.55 -45.50
C VAL A 4 -18.89 -15.29 -44.70
N LEU A 5 -18.40 -14.05 -44.71
CA LEU A 5 -17.36 -13.60 -43.78
C LEU A 5 -17.98 -13.51 -42.38
N ALA A 6 -17.57 -14.38 -41.47
CA ALA A 6 -17.87 -14.23 -40.05
C ALA A 6 -16.85 -13.24 -39.44
N LEU A 7 -17.30 -12.02 -39.13
CA LEU A 7 -16.55 -11.09 -38.28
C LEU A 7 -16.60 -11.62 -36.83
N PHE A 8 -15.48 -12.13 -36.33
CA PHE A 8 -15.31 -12.33 -34.89
C PHE A 8 -14.99 -10.99 -34.24
N ALA A 9 -16.00 -10.36 -33.63
CA ALA A 9 -15.78 -9.25 -32.71
C ALA A 9 -15.21 -9.82 -31.40
N ALA A 10 -13.92 -9.61 -31.16
CA ALA A 10 -13.32 -9.89 -29.87
C ALA A 10 -13.87 -8.89 -28.83
N LEU A 11 -14.79 -9.34 -27.97
CA LEU A 11 -15.14 -8.60 -26.76
C LEU A 11 -13.92 -8.60 -25.84
N LEU A 12 -13.19 -7.48 -25.82
CA LEU A 12 -12.29 -7.15 -24.73
C LEU A 12 -13.15 -6.97 -23.47
N LEU A 13 -13.26 -8.02 -22.66
CA LEU A 13 -13.81 -7.93 -21.31
C LEU A 13 -12.89 -7.01 -20.50
N ALA A 14 -13.24 -5.73 -20.43
CA ALA A 14 -12.60 -4.79 -19.51
C ALA A 14 -12.74 -5.37 -18.09
N GLY A 15 -11.62 -5.78 -17.50
CA GLY A 15 -11.60 -6.22 -16.11
C GLY A 15 -12.21 -5.15 -15.19
N PRO A 16 -12.76 -5.52 -14.03
CA PRO A 16 -13.41 -4.58 -13.14
C PRO A 16 -12.48 -3.40 -12.82
N ALA A 17 -12.97 -2.18 -13.01
CA ALA A 17 -12.20 -0.95 -12.78
C ALA A 17 -11.66 -0.91 -11.34
N HIS A 18 -10.36 -1.14 -11.18
CA HIS A 18 -9.67 -0.88 -9.91
C HIS A 18 -9.44 0.63 -9.78
N ALA A 19 -9.41 1.13 -8.55
CA ALA A 19 -9.14 2.54 -8.32
C ALA A 19 -7.77 2.88 -8.93
N ALA A 20 -7.71 3.87 -9.82
CA ALA A 20 -6.43 4.42 -10.28
C ALA A 20 -5.86 5.39 -9.24
N THR A 21 -4.53 5.48 -9.18
CA THR A 21 -3.83 6.48 -8.36
C THR A 21 -4.29 7.88 -8.74
N LYS A 22 -4.61 8.69 -7.73
CA LYS A 22 -5.09 10.07 -7.90
C LYS A 22 -3.92 11.01 -8.19
N PRO A 23 -4.12 12.07 -9.01
CA PRO A 23 -3.07 13.01 -9.38
C PRO A 23 -2.46 13.69 -8.16
N VAL A 24 -1.25 14.25 -8.33
CA VAL A 24 -0.54 15.01 -7.28
C VAL A 24 -1.46 16.10 -6.70
N GLY A 25 -1.43 16.26 -5.37
CA GLY A 25 -2.24 17.27 -4.66
C GLY A 25 -3.72 16.91 -4.48
N ALA A 26 -4.18 15.74 -4.93
CA ALA A 26 -5.54 15.28 -4.66
C ALA A 26 -5.83 15.24 -3.15
N LYS A 27 -7.01 15.73 -2.77
CA LYS A 27 -7.46 15.70 -1.37
C LYS A 27 -7.67 14.25 -0.92
N PRO A 28 -7.12 13.84 0.24
CA PRO A 28 -7.36 12.51 0.77
C PRO A 28 -8.84 12.34 1.15
N LEU A 29 -9.34 11.10 1.08
CA LEU A 29 -10.66 10.80 1.59
C LEU A 29 -10.63 10.69 3.13
N THR A 30 -11.76 10.98 3.76
CA THR A 30 -11.98 10.63 5.17
C THR A 30 -12.14 9.11 5.33
N ASP A 31 -12.00 8.60 6.57
CA ASP A 31 -12.21 7.17 6.85
C ASP A 31 -13.58 6.67 6.37
N LYS A 32 -14.63 7.47 6.58
CA LYS A 32 -16.01 7.16 6.16
C LYS A 32 -16.13 7.09 4.62
N GLN A 33 -15.53 8.06 3.92
CA GLN A 33 -15.56 8.08 2.45
C GLN A 33 -14.76 6.94 1.83
N ALA A 34 -13.61 6.59 2.42
CA ALA A 34 -12.81 5.46 1.98
C ALA A 34 -13.55 4.13 2.25
N ALA A 35 -14.14 3.98 3.44
CA ALA A 35 -14.91 2.79 3.82
C ALA A 35 -16.11 2.55 2.88
N ALA A 36 -16.80 3.62 2.46
CA ALA A 36 -17.91 3.54 1.51
C ALA A 36 -17.51 3.03 0.11
N LYS A 37 -16.21 3.05 -0.22
CA LYS A 37 -15.69 2.55 -1.50
C LYS A 37 -15.19 1.10 -1.42
N VAL A 38 -15.04 0.54 -0.23
CA VAL A 38 -14.55 -0.83 -0.05
C VAL A 38 -15.59 -1.82 -0.57
N LYS A 39 -15.17 -2.71 -1.46
CA LYS A 39 -15.96 -3.89 -1.82
C LYS A 39 -15.83 -4.91 -0.70
N ARG A 40 -16.91 -5.07 0.06
CA ARG A 40 -16.97 -6.02 1.18
C ARG A 40 -16.91 -7.46 0.69
N SER A 41 -16.25 -8.32 1.44
CA SER A 41 -16.10 -9.74 1.10
C SER A 41 -15.79 -10.57 2.34
N SER A 42 -16.29 -11.81 2.38
CA SER A 42 -15.87 -12.81 3.37
C SER A 42 -14.50 -13.42 3.07
N TRP A 43 -13.89 -13.08 1.93
CA TRP A 43 -12.57 -13.59 1.56
C TRP A 43 -11.48 -12.98 2.44
N GLU A 44 -10.94 -13.80 3.33
CA GLU A 44 -9.79 -13.53 4.17
C GLU A 44 -8.75 -14.65 3.95
N PRO A 45 -7.73 -14.43 3.10
CA PRO A 45 -6.70 -15.43 2.87
C PRO A 45 -5.72 -15.57 4.04
N ARG A 46 -5.77 -14.68 5.04
CA ARG A 46 -4.86 -14.65 6.21
C ARG A 46 -5.66 -14.61 7.51
N PRO A 47 -6.30 -15.73 7.91
CA PRO A 47 -7.04 -15.79 9.17
C PRO A 47 -6.17 -15.46 10.39
N ASP A 48 -4.86 -15.71 10.33
CA ASP A 48 -3.90 -15.35 11.40
C ASP A 48 -3.84 -13.84 11.70
N ASN A 49 -4.28 -12.98 10.77
CA ASN A 49 -4.35 -11.54 10.98
C ASN A 49 -5.60 -11.11 11.77
N ALA A 50 -6.46 -12.04 12.21
CA ALA A 50 -7.80 -11.74 12.71
C ALA A 50 -7.80 -10.73 13.87
N ASP A 51 -6.86 -10.84 14.81
CA ASP A 51 -6.78 -9.89 15.92
C ASP A 51 -6.29 -8.51 15.49
N GLU A 52 -5.26 -8.44 14.64
CA GLU A 52 -4.71 -7.21 14.08
C GLU A 52 -5.73 -6.48 13.18
N ASN A 53 -6.53 -7.24 12.43
CA ASN A 53 -7.60 -6.74 11.56
C ASN A 53 -8.74 -6.07 12.36
N ARG A 54 -8.97 -6.51 13.60
CA ARG A 54 -10.00 -5.94 14.50
C ARG A 54 -9.49 -4.78 15.36
N ARG A 55 -8.17 -4.62 15.47
CA ARG A 55 -7.54 -3.68 16.40
C ARG A 55 -7.39 -2.29 15.78
N THR A 56 -7.91 -1.28 16.47
CA THR A 56 -7.80 0.14 16.08
C THR A 56 -7.18 0.93 17.21
N LEU A 57 -6.35 1.92 16.90
CA LEU A 57 -5.74 2.77 17.92
C LEU A 57 -6.78 3.65 18.61
N THR A 58 -6.58 3.86 19.91
CA THR A 58 -7.31 4.84 20.71
C THR A 58 -6.90 6.27 20.33
N ALA A 59 -7.71 7.26 20.73
CA ALA A 59 -7.35 8.67 20.54
C ALA A 59 -6.03 9.05 21.24
N LYS A 60 -5.74 8.47 22.41
CA LYS A 60 -4.47 8.68 23.13
C LYS A 60 -3.28 8.13 22.34
N GLN A 61 -3.40 6.91 21.81
CA GLN A 61 -2.34 6.30 20.98
C GLN A 61 -2.11 7.10 19.69
N LEU A 62 -3.17 7.58 19.03
CA LEU A 62 -3.03 8.43 17.84
C LEU A 62 -2.35 9.77 18.15
N ARG A 63 -2.66 10.40 19.29
CA ARG A 63 -1.94 11.61 19.74
C ARG A 63 -0.46 11.32 19.97
N ALA A 64 -0.14 10.23 20.65
CA ALA A 64 1.25 9.82 20.90
C ALA A 64 2.01 9.54 19.58
N PHE A 65 1.38 8.82 18.66
CA PHE A 65 1.92 8.60 17.31
C PHE A 65 2.21 9.92 16.58
N ARG A 66 1.26 10.85 16.54
CA ARG A 66 1.42 12.14 15.84
C ARG A 66 2.47 13.04 16.47
N ALA A 67 2.62 12.97 17.79
CA ALA A 67 3.68 13.68 18.50
C ALA A 67 5.06 13.12 18.16
N LYS A 68 5.19 11.79 18.01
CA LYS A 68 6.47 11.11 17.78
C LYS A 68 6.89 10.98 16.32
N SER A 69 5.94 10.89 15.39
CA SER A 69 6.25 10.64 13.98
C SER A 69 6.67 11.93 13.27
N ASP A 70 7.70 11.88 12.43
CA ASP A 70 8.08 12.98 11.55
C ASP A 70 7.53 12.84 10.12
N MET A 71 6.71 11.80 9.87
CA MET A 71 6.14 11.56 8.55
C MET A 71 5.20 12.72 8.13
N PRO A 72 5.39 13.35 6.94
CA PRO A 72 4.67 14.57 6.55
C PRO A 72 3.13 14.47 6.64
N TYR A 73 2.58 13.28 6.43
CA TYR A 73 1.13 13.04 6.41
C TYR A 73 0.60 12.29 7.64
N LYS A 74 1.33 12.31 8.76
CA LYS A 74 0.91 11.68 10.04
C LYS A 74 -0.49 12.08 10.52
N ALA A 75 -0.94 13.31 10.21
CA ALA A 75 -2.28 13.76 10.58
C ALA A 75 -3.40 12.99 9.85
N ARG A 76 -3.12 12.44 8.66
CA ARG A 76 -4.05 11.64 7.86
C ARG A 76 -4.20 10.21 8.38
N VAL A 77 -3.23 9.71 9.13
CA VAL A 77 -3.26 8.35 9.70
C VAL A 77 -4.20 8.32 10.90
N THR A 78 -5.13 7.36 10.86
CA THR A 78 -6.12 7.08 11.90
C THR A 78 -6.20 5.59 12.22
N GLY A 79 -5.95 4.70 11.25
CA GLY A 79 -6.11 3.25 11.41
C GLY A 79 -7.54 2.84 11.81
N ARG A 80 -8.56 3.64 11.45
CA ARG A 80 -9.96 3.46 11.90
C ARG A 80 -10.81 2.70 10.88
N PHE A 81 -10.37 1.49 10.55
CA PHE A 81 -11.14 0.56 9.74
C PHE A 81 -10.97 -0.86 10.26
N LYS A 82 -11.99 -1.69 10.07
CA LYS A 82 -12.01 -3.11 10.45
C LYS A 82 -12.65 -3.88 9.31
N GLY A 83 -12.09 -5.04 9.00
CA GLY A 83 -12.52 -5.88 7.90
C GLY A 83 -11.56 -7.03 7.68
N THR A 84 -11.67 -7.71 6.56
CA THR A 84 -10.61 -8.62 6.10
C THR A 84 -9.34 -7.83 5.75
N THR A 85 -8.20 -8.51 5.64
CA THR A 85 -6.95 -7.91 5.20
C THR A 85 -7.11 -7.28 3.81
N ASP A 86 -7.86 -7.90 2.90
CA ASP A 86 -8.17 -7.30 1.59
C ASP A 86 -9.00 -6.02 1.71
N GLU A 87 -10.04 -6.02 2.56
CA GLU A 87 -10.89 -4.85 2.79
C GLU A 87 -10.08 -3.68 3.41
N ILE A 88 -9.15 -3.99 4.31
CA ILE A 88 -8.24 -3.00 4.92
C ILE A 88 -7.28 -2.42 3.87
N ILE A 89 -6.72 -3.26 2.99
CA ILE A 89 -5.87 -2.81 1.87
C ILE A 89 -6.66 -1.88 0.95
N GLN A 90 -7.88 -2.26 0.58
CA GLN A 90 -8.78 -1.42 -0.23
C GLN A 90 -9.04 -0.07 0.46
N TRP A 91 -9.41 -0.10 1.74
CA TRP A 91 -9.71 1.11 2.50
C TRP A 91 -8.52 2.08 2.51
N ALA A 92 -7.32 1.60 2.84
CA ALA A 92 -6.11 2.43 2.87
C ALA A 92 -5.77 2.99 1.48
N ALA A 93 -5.90 2.16 0.43
CA ALA A 93 -5.71 2.57 -0.96
C ALA A 93 -6.67 3.71 -1.35
N TYR A 94 -7.96 3.57 -1.08
CA TYR A 94 -8.96 4.61 -1.35
C TYR A 94 -8.70 5.89 -0.56
N LYS A 95 -8.33 5.75 0.72
CA LYS A 95 -8.08 6.88 1.62
C LYS A 95 -6.97 7.79 1.10
N HIS A 96 -5.88 7.19 0.61
CA HIS A 96 -4.70 7.93 0.12
C HIS A 96 -4.67 8.10 -1.39
N GLY A 97 -5.70 7.64 -2.10
CA GLY A 97 -5.80 7.75 -3.55
C GLY A 97 -4.68 7.00 -4.28
N ILE A 98 -4.36 5.80 -3.82
CA ILE A 98 -3.39 4.89 -4.43
C ILE A 98 -4.14 3.74 -5.10
N ASP A 99 -3.60 3.23 -6.20
CA ASP A 99 -4.16 2.06 -6.88
C ASP A 99 -4.24 0.85 -5.93
N VAL A 100 -5.45 0.27 -5.80
CA VAL A 100 -5.71 -0.86 -4.90
C VAL A 100 -4.84 -2.07 -5.25
N ASN A 101 -4.66 -2.36 -6.53
CA ASN A 101 -3.83 -3.49 -6.96
C ASN A 101 -2.33 -3.21 -6.76
N VAL A 102 -1.89 -1.95 -6.77
CA VAL A 102 -0.53 -1.60 -6.32
C VAL A 102 -0.37 -1.90 -4.84
N MET A 103 -1.30 -1.44 -3.99
CA MET A 103 -1.24 -1.70 -2.54
C MET A 103 -1.27 -3.20 -2.22
N ARG A 104 -2.13 -3.96 -2.92
CA ARG A 104 -2.14 -5.43 -2.84
C ARG A 104 -0.80 -6.04 -3.22
N ALA A 105 -0.24 -5.64 -4.37
CA ALA A 105 1.03 -6.17 -4.86
C ALA A 105 2.19 -5.88 -3.91
N VAL A 106 2.27 -4.66 -3.37
CA VAL A 106 3.26 -4.31 -2.35
C VAL A 106 3.09 -5.22 -1.13
N ALA A 107 1.89 -5.34 -0.57
CA ALA A 107 1.66 -6.20 0.59
C ALA A 107 2.04 -7.67 0.32
N VAL A 108 1.90 -8.15 -0.93
CA VAL A 108 2.40 -9.47 -1.33
C VAL A 108 3.93 -9.52 -1.22
N VAL A 109 4.63 -8.56 -1.84
CA VAL A 109 6.10 -8.50 -1.85
C VAL A 109 6.67 -8.32 -0.44
N GLU A 110 6.05 -7.48 0.38
CA GLU A 110 6.56 -7.11 1.70
C GLU A 110 6.36 -8.20 2.76
N SER A 111 5.25 -8.93 2.70
CA SER A 111 4.88 -9.81 3.82
C SER A 111 4.05 -11.03 3.45
N TRP A 112 3.77 -11.24 2.17
CA TRP A 112 2.78 -12.21 1.72
C TRP A 112 1.41 -12.01 2.40
N TRP A 113 1.08 -10.76 2.74
CA TRP A 113 -0.08 -10.33 3.52
C TRP A 113 -0.09 -10.75 5.01
N ARG A 114 1.01 -11.22 5.58
CA ARG A 114 1.07 -11.66 6.98
C ARG A 114 1.48 -10.51 7.91
N MET A 115 0.65 -10.22 8.91
CA MET A 115 0.99 -9.22 9.93
C MET A 115 2.11 -9.68 10.87
N SER A 116 2.33 -10.99 10.98
CA SER A 116 3.41 -11.58 11.77
C SER A 116 4.79 -11.46 11.12
N THR A 117 4.88 -11.04 9.85
CA THR A 117 6.16 -10.92 9.15
C THR A 117 7.05 -9.87 9.82
N VAL A 118 8.27 -10.31 10.16
CA VAL A 118 9.34 -9.46 10.68
C VAL A 118 10.55 -9.56 9.75
N GLY A 119 10.91 -8.45 9.12
CA GLY A 119 12.04 -8.34 8.19
C GLY A 119 13.24 -7.61 8.80
N ASP A 120 14.28 -7.44 7.99
CA ASP A 120 15.48 -6.64 8.31
C ASP A 120 16.10 -6.96 9.68
N ASN A 121 16.34 -8.24 9.96
CA ASN A 121 16.91 -8.70 11.24
C ASN A 121 16.13 -8.24 12.49
N GLY A 122 14.80 -8.07 12.38
CA GLY A 122 13.96 -7.68 13.50
C GLY A 122 13.49 -6.23 13.48
N ASP A 123 13.74 -5.49 12.40
CA ASP A 123 13.50 -4.04 12.35
C ASP A 123 12.29 -3.62 11.50
N SER A 124 11.75 -4.50 10.67
CA SER A 124 10.61 -4.21 9.78
C SER A 124 9.38 -5.03 10.14
N PHE A 125 8.20 -4.41 10.13
CA PHE A 125 7.02 -4.99 10.75
C PHE A 125 5.74 -4.97 9.93
N GLY A 126 5.07 -6.11 9.92
CA GLY A 126 3.68 -6.28 9.49
C GLY A 126 3.48 -6.16 7.99
N LEU A 127 2.24 -5.86 7.62
CA LEU A 127 1.73 -5.97 6.25
C LEU A 127 2.60 -5.25 5.20
N TYR A 128 3.11 -4.07 5.53
CA TYR A 128 3.92 -3.23 4.65
C TYR A 128 5.35 -3.00 5.17
N GLN A 129 5.83 -3.82 6.12
CA GLN A 129 7.22 -3.77 6.61
C GLN A 129 7.68 -2.39 7.11
N LEU A 130 6.91 -1.78 8.03
CA LEU A 130 7.31 -0.51 8.67
C LEU A 130 8.65 -0.68 9.40
N ARG A 131 9.69 0.01 8.94
CA ARG A 131 11.06 -0.17 9.43
C ARG A 131 11.51 0.85 10.46
N ARG A 132 12.08 0.40 11.59
CA ARG A 132 12.84 1.27 12.53
C ARG A 132 14.31 1.40 12.09
N PRO A 133 15.02 2.49 12.45
CA PRO A 133 14.55 3.67 13.21
C PRO A 133 13.81 4.71 12.35
N PHE A 134 13.76 4.53 11.03
CA PHE A 134 13.23 5.53 10.09
C PHE A 134 11.75 5.83 10.26
N HIS A 135 10.97 4.82 10.67
CA HIS A 135 9.55 4.94 10.97
C HIS A 135 9.30 4.64 12.45
N CYS A 136 8.65 5.59 13.13
CA CYS A 136 8.35 5.42 14.55
C CYS A 136 7.31 4.33 14.80
N CYS A 137 7.09 4.12 16.10
CA CYS A 137 5.86 3.54 16.61
C CYS A 137 5.60 2.08 16.15
N PRO A 138 6.62 1.21 16.12
CA PRO A 138 6.50 -0.15 15.60
C PRO A 138 5.48 -0.98 16.37
N ALA A 139 5.25 -0.70 17.66
CA ALA A 139 4.22 -1.37 18.45
C ALA A 139 2.82 -1.24 17.83
N TYR A 140 2.48 -0.09 17.23
CA TYR A 140 1.21 0.12 16.54
C TYR A 140 1.18 -0.55 15.17
N ALA A 141 2.30 -0.51 14.45
CA ALA A 141 2.45 -1.16 13.15
C ALA A 141 2.35 -2.69 13.24
N LYS A 142 2.85 -3.29 14.31
CA LYS A 142 2.73 -4.73 14.60
C LYS A 142 1.31 -5.13 14.99
N SER A 143 0.61 -4.25 15.70
CA SER A 143 -0.64 -4.58 16.37
C SER A 143 -1.89 -4.08 15.65
N SER A 144 -1.82 -3.48 14.47
CA SER A 144 -3.04 -3.10 13.75
C SER A 144 -2.78 -3.10 12.26
N THR A 145 -3.46 -4.00 11.55
CA THR A 145 -3.38 -4.07 10.09
C THR A 145 -3.82 -2.75 9.46
N ALA A 146 -4.90 -2.16 9.99
CA ALA A 146 -5.41 -0.88 9.52
C ALA A 146 -4.42 0.26 9.75
N PHE A 147 -3.77 0.33 10.92
CA PHE A 147 -2.73 1.34 11.15
C PHE A 147 -1.52 1.13 10.23
N ASN A 148 -1.06 -0.11 10.07
CA ASN A 148 0.07 -0.45 9.21
C ASN A 148 -0.19 -0.02 7.75
N ALA A 149 -1.34 -0.39 7.19
CA ALA A 149 -1.76 -0.03 5.84
C ALA A 149 -2.00 1.48 5.65
N ASP A 150 -2.61 2.14 6.64
CA ASP A 150 -2.89 3.58 6.60
C ASP A 150 -1.61 4.42 6.69
N TYR A 151 -0.66 4.01 7.53
CA TYR A 151 0.66 4.62 7.59
C TYR A 151 1.38 4.49 6.26
N TYR A 152 1.44 3.27 5.71
CA TYR A 152 2.07 3.01 4.42
C TYR A 152 1.45 3.86 3.31
N GLY A 153 0.12 3.87 3.20
CA GLY A 153 -0.57 4.70 2.22
C GLY A 153 -0.26 6.20 2.38
N ALA A 154 -0.21 6.70 3.62
CA ALA A 154 0.10 8.09 3.90
C ALA A 154 1.55 8.47 3.51
N ILE A 155 2.53 7.61 3.78
CA ILE A 155 3.93 7.92 3.45
C ILE A 155 4.21 7.79 1.95
N ILE A 156 3.67 6.77 1.28
CA ILE A 156 3.74 6.66 -0.19
C ILE A 156 3.10 7.88 -0.83
N ARG A 157 1.97 8.34 -0.30
CA ARG A 157 1.33 9.55 -0.80
C ARG A 157 2.19 10.79 -0.59
N ALA A 158 2.96 10.86 0.50
CA ALA A 158 3.89 11.96 0.75
C ALA A 158 5.07 11.98 -0.24
N TYR A 159 5.67 10.81 -0.54
CA TYR A 159 6.66 10.69 -1.62
C TYR A 159 6.04 11.10 -2.97
N TYR A 160 4.87 10.58 -3.30
CA TYR A 160 4.21 10.89 -4.56
C TYR A 160 3.86 12.38 -4.72
N ASP A 161 3.44 13.04 -3.63
CA ASP A 161 3.11 14.47 -3.61
C ASP A 161 4.35 15.39 -3.50
N GLY A 162 5.58 14.87 -3.60
CA GLY A 162 6.78 15.68 -3.62
C GLY A 162 7.25 16.16 -2.24
N LYS A 163 6.88 15.49 -1.14
CA LYS A 163 7.15 15.96 0.25
C LYS A 163 8.46 15.46 0.86
N MET A 164 9.37 14.93 0.06
CA MET A 164 10.63 14.32 0.49
C MET A 164 11.83 14.95 -0.26
N PRO A 165 11.99 16.29 -0.21
CA PRO A 165 13.02 16.98 -0.99
C PRO A 165 14.45 16.51 -0.65
N TRP A 166 14.67 16.02 0.58
CA TRP A 166 15.94 15.46 1.03
C TRP A 166 16.45 14.31 0.15
N LEU A 167 15.59 13.65 -0.63
CA LEU A 167 16.02 12.63 -1.60
C LEU A 167 16.92 13.20 -2.70
N ASN A 168 16.91 14.51 -2.94
CA ASN A 168 17.84 15.18 -3.86
C ASN A 168 19.20 15.51 -3.22
N ASP A 169 19.32 15.37 -1.90
CA ASP A 169 20.54 15.66 -1.15
C ASP A 169 21.35 14.39 -0.81
N VAL A 170 20.87 13.23 -1.26
CA VAL A 170 21.48 11.92 -1.05
C VAL A 170 21.66 11.17 -2.37
N GLU A 171 22.31 10.01 -2.31
CA GLU A 171 22.43 9.09 -3.44
C GLU A 171 21.06 8.80 -4.08
N ARG A 172 21.00 8.92 -5.41
CA ARG A 172 19.81 8.69 -6.22
C ARG A 172 20.21 8.31 -7.64
N GLY A 173 19.36 7.55 -8.33
CA GLY A 173 19.55 7.26 -9.75
C GLY A 173 19.05 8.37 -10.69
N GLN A 174 18.14 9.22 -10.23
CA GLN A 174 17.65 10.39 -10.96
C GLN A 174 17.11 11.44 -9.99
N ASP A 175 16.75 12.63 -10.45
CA ASP A 175 16.17 13.67 -9.59
C ASP A 175 14.78 13.28 -9.08
N TYR A 176 14.56 13.56 -7.79
CA TYR A 176 13.28 13.40 -7.13
C TYR A 176 12.31 14.51 -7.55
N LYS A 177 11.15 14.09 -8.05
CA LYS A 177 10.01 14.95 -8.43
C LYS A 177 8.69 14.29 -8.04
N ALA A 178 7.68 15.12 -7.82
CA ALA A 178 6.32 14.64 -7.58
C ALA A 178 5.75 13.89 -8.80
N GLY A 179 4.79 13.00 -8.56
CA GLY A 179 4.06 12.29 -9.61
C GLY A 179 4.63 10.93 -9.99
N ASP A 180 5.72 10.48 -9.35
CA ASP A 180 6.24 9.12 -9.55
C ASP A 180 5.81 8.17 -8.44
N LEU A 181 4.78 7.37 -8.71
CA LEU A 181 4.27 6.40 -7.75
C LEU A 181 5.26 5.27 -7.52
N TYR A 182 5.89 4.75 -8.59
CA TYR A 182 6.78 3.61 -8.45
C TYR A 182 8.08 4.00 -7.77
N GLY A 183 8.64 5.16 -8.09
CA GLY A 183 9.75 5.76 -7.35
C GLY A 183 9.44 5.88 -5.85
N SER A 184 8.20 6.23 -5.49
CA SER A 184 7.74 6.26 -4.10
C SER A 184 7.81 4.88 -3.41
N LEU A 185 7.42 3.80 -4.12
CA LEU A 185 7.54 2.43 -3.59
C LEU A 185 9.01 2.00 -3.46
N GLY A 186 9.84 2.35 -4.45
CA GLY A 186 11.27 2.07 -4.42
C GLY A 186 11.98 2.78 -3.27
N ALA A 187 11.64 4.04 -3.01
CA ALA A 187 12.18 4.82 -1.89
C ALA A 187 11.75 4.28 -0.53
N TRP A 188 10.53 3.74 -0.42
CA TRP A 188 10.09 3.01 0.78
C TRP A 188 11.00 1.81 1.07
N PHE A 189 11.25 0.98 0.06
CA PHE A 189 12.07 -0.22 0.19
C PHE A 189 13.55 0.08 0.43
N ALA A 190 14.15 0.89 -0.45
CA ALA A 190 15.60 1.10 -0.48
C ALA A 190 16.08 2.28 0.38
N GLY A 191 15.17 3.15 0.83
CA GLY A 191 15.53 4.44 1.44
C GLY A 191 16.21 5.42 0.47
N ARG A 192 16.25 5.10 -0.83
CA ARG A 192 16.94 5.84 -1.90
C ARG A 192 16.08 5.92 -3.15
N TRP A 193 16.20 7.02 -3.90
CA TRP A 193 15.35 7.30 -5.05
C TRP A 193 15.95 6.71 -6.34
N HIS A 194 15.25 5.74 -6.96
CA HIS A 194 15.64 5.10 -8.23
C HIS A 194 17.09 4.59 -8.32
N THR A 195 17.71 4.24 -7.20
CA THR A 195 18.93 3.44 -7.21
C THR A 195 18.60 2.04 -7.76
N GLN A 196 19.64 1.27 -8.11
CA GLN A 196 19.44 -0.09 -8.63
C GLN A 196 18.56 -0.96 -7.70
N PRO A 197 18.79 -1.03 -6.37
CA PRO A 197 17.92 -1.81 -5.48
C PRO A 197 16.46 -1.33 -5.46
N ALA A 198 16.23 -0.01 -5.57
CA ALA A 198 14.89 0.56 -5.64
C ALA A 198 14.19 0.12 -6.94
N ASN A 199 14.89 0.15 -8.07
CA ASN A 199 14.34 -0.23 -9.37
C ASN A 199 14.07 -1.74 -9.48
N GLU A 200 14.93 -2.58 -8.91
CA GLU A 200 14.69 -4.03 -8.82
C GLU A 200 13.44 -4.35 -8.00
N TYR A 201 13.26 -3.68 -6.85
CA TYR A 201 12.04 -3.80 -6.05
C TYR A 201 10.80 -3.33 -6.82
N ILE A 202 10.89 -2.17 -7.50
CA ILE A 202 9.81 -1.65 -8.34
C ILE A 202 9.38 -2.69 -9.38
N GLN A 203 10.34 -3.37 -10.02
CA GLN A 203 10.05 -4.39 -11.00
C GLN A 203 9.31 -5.58 -10.38
N ARG A 204 9.76 -6.07 -9.21
CA ARG A 204 9.05 -7.14 -8.47
C ARG A 204 7.60 -6.77 -8.15
N VAL A 205 7.34 -5.52 -7.74
CA VAL A 205 5.98 -5.04 -7.47
C VAL A 205 5.15 -4.98 -8.75
N LYS A 206 5.72 -4.49 -9.87
CA LYS A 206 5.04 -4.47 -11.18
C LYS A 206 4.67 -5.88 -11.65
N ASP A 207 5.60 -6.83 -11.52
CA ASP A 207 5.39 -8.22 -11.91
C ASP A 207 4.29 -8.85 -11.05
N THR A 208 4.39 -8.72 -9.72
CA THR A 208 3.38 -9.17 -8.75
C THR A 208 2.00 -8.57 -9.02
N ARG A 209 1.94 -7.28 -9.40
CA ARG A 209 0.69 -6.60 -9.77
C ARG A 209 0.12 -7.16 -11.07
N SER A 210 0.97 -7.40 -12.08
CA SER A 210 0.55 -7.92 -13.38
C SER A 210 0.00 -9.35 -13.29
N GLN A 211 0.67 -10.20 -12.50
CA GLN A 211 0.27 -11.58 -12.22
C GLN A 211 -0.92 -11.64 -11.28
N ARG A 212 -1.21 -10.55 -10.57
CA ARG A 212 -2.24 -10.48 -9.51
C ARG A 212 -2.06 -11.61 -8.51
N THR A 213 -0.84 -11.79 -8.02
CA THR A 213 -0.42 -12.94 -7.21
C THR A 213 -1.40 -13.25 -6.07
N TRP A 214 -2.02 -12.24 -5.44
CA TRP A 214 -3.07 -12.42 -4.42
C TRP A 214 -4.36 -13.13 -4.87
N ARG A 215 -4.49 -13.45 -6.17
CA ARG A 215 -5.59 -14.22 -6.77
C ARG A 215 -5.18 -15.60 -7.23
N THR A 216 -3.90 -15.93 -7.15
CA THR A 216 -3.38 -17.25 -7.53
C THR A 216 -3.69 -18.29 -6.45
N PRO A 217 -3.81 -19.58 -6.81
CA PRO A 217 -4.01 -20.66 -5.84
C PRO A 217 -2.93 -20.67 -4.74
N ASP A 218 -1.67 -20.52 -5.12
CA ASP A 218 -0.49 -20.57 -4.23
C ASP A 218 -0.48 -19.43 -3.19
N PHE A 219 -1.29 -18.40 -3.39
CA PHE A 219 -1.42 -17.33 -2.41
C PHE A 219 -2.29 -17.72 -1.21
N GLN A 220 -3.19 -18.69 -1.35
CA GLN A 220 -4.07 -19.11 -0.27
C GLN A 220 -3.27 -20.00 0.69
N GLY A 221 -3.18 -19.60 1.95
CA GLY A 221 -2.32 -20.24 2.95
C GLY A 221 -2.37 -19.55 4.29
#